data_AF-A0A942SY07-F1
#
_entry.id   AF-A0A942SY07-F1
#
_cell.length_a   1.000
_cell.length_b   1.000
_cell.length_c   1.000
_cell.angle_alpha   90.00
_cell.angle_beta   90.00
_cell.angle_gamma   90.00
#
_symmetry.space_group_name_H-M   'P 1'
#
loop_
_entity.id
_entity.type
_entity.pdbx_description
1 polymer ?
#
loop_
_entity_poly.entity_id
_entity_poly.type
_entity_poly.pdbx_seq_one_letter_code
_entity_poly.pdbx_strand_id
1 'polypeptide(L)'
;MSTTVQNDTLAEVTLDTDTVDTIAILDADAAVHARPTRAKLTWTQEDQGEWVANYGGYFGGSVDKRDGRYVASDTFGLVVGDFPSLEEAQAKLADQLHVMLPTVIRPVD
;
A
#
# COMPACT_ATOMS: atom_id res chain seq x y z
N MET A 1 -30.72 -38.32 19.71
CA MET A 1 -30.69 -38.56 18.25
C MET A 1 -29.32 -38.13 17.77
N SER A 2 -28.40 -39.07 17.58
CA SER A 2 -27.01 -38.80 17.17
C SER A 2 -26.80 -39.41 15.80
N THR A 3 -26.55 -38.59 14.78
CA THR A 3 -26.17 -39.05 13.44
C THR A 3 -24.67 -39.32 13.42
N THR A 4 -24.31 -40.59 13.53
CA THR A 4 -22.96 -41.07 13.25
C THR A 4 -22.79 -41.19 11.74
N VAL A 5 -21.91 -40.40 11.14
CA VAL A 5 -21.48 -40.60 9.75
C VAL A 5 -20.29 -41.56 9.79
N GLN A 6 -20.53 -42.82 9.45
CA GLN A 6 -19.46 -43.80 9.21
C GLN A 6 -18.84 -43.51 7.84
N ASN A 7 -17.66 -42.89 7.84
CA ASN A 7 -16.85 -42.71 6.64
C ASN A 7 -15.85 -43.86 6.54
N ASP A 8 -16.35 -45.06 6.21
CA ASP A 8 -15.58 -46.30 6.18
C ASP A 8 -14.86 -46.47 4.83
N THR A 9 -13.99 -45.53 4.50
CA THR A 9 -13.09 -45.66 3.33
C THR A 9 -11.78 -44.97 3.64
N LEU A 10 -10.87 -45.72 4.28
CA LEU A 10 -9.45 -45.38 4.28
C LEU A 10 -8.90 -45.71 2.90
N ALA A 11 -9.22 -44.87 1.90
CA ALA A 11 -8.47 -44.86 0.66
C ALA A 11 -7.06 -44.38 0.99
N GLU A 12 -6.04 -45.18 0.69
CA GLU A 12 -4.66 -44.74 0.72
C GLU A 12 -4.51 -43.59 -0.29
N VAL A 13 -4.43 -42.35 0.21
CA VAL A 13 -4.28 -41.16 -0.62
C VAL A 13 -2.81 -41.05 -0.99
N THR A 14 -2.44 -41.59 -2.16
CA THR A 14 -1.12 -41.35 -2.74
C THR A 14 -1.13 -39.97 -3.38
N LEU A 15 -0.59 -38.98 -2.67
CA LEU A 15 -0.45 -37.62 -3.18
C LEU A 15 0.80 -37.54 -4.04
N ASP A 16 0.62 -37.21 -5.31
CA ASP A 16 1.71 -37.08 -6.28
C ASP A 16 2.54 -35.81 -6.02
N THR A 17 3.86 -35.90 -6.16
CA THR A 17 4.79 -34.79 -5.88
C THR A 17 4.51 -33.59 -6.77
N ASP A 18 4.11 -33.78 -8.04
CA ASP A 18 3.77 -32.67 -8.94
C ASP A 18 2.54 -31.90 -8.44
N THR A 19 1.61 -32.60 -7.77
CA THR A 19 0.45 -31.96 -7.13
C THR A 19 0.86 -31.14 -5.92
N VAL A 20 1.78 -31.65 -5.10
CA VAL A 20 2.32 -30.90 -3.94
C VAL A 20 3.07 -29.64 -4.40
N ASP A 21 3.90 -29.77 -5.43
CA ASP A 21 4.65 -28.64 -6.00
C ASP A 21 3.72 -27.58 -6.59
N THR A 22 2.64 -28.01 -7.26
CA THR A 22 1.61 -27.10 -7.77
C THR A 22 0.92 -26.33 -6.65
N ILE A 23 0.54 -27.00 -5.55
CA ILE A 23 -0.06 -26.34 -4.38
C ILE A 23 0.93 -25.35 -3.75
N ALA A 24 2.20 -25.74 -3.61
CA ALA A 24 3.23 -24.86 -3.05
C ALA A 24 3.46 -23.60 -3.90
N ILE A 25 3.44 -23.72 -5.23
CA ILE A 25 3.53 -22.58 -6.15
C ILE A 25 2.30 -21.68 -6.02
N LEU A 26 1.10 -22.27 -6.00
CA LEU A 26 -0.15 -21.51 -5.86
C LEU A 26 -0.25 -20.80 -4.51
N ASP A 27 0.21 -21.42 -3.42
CA ASP A 27 0.27 -20.80 -2.09
C ASP A 27 1.31 -19.68 -2.03
N ALA A 28 2.45 -19.83 -2.70
CA ALA A 28 3.47 -18.79 -2.79
C ALA A 28 2.96 -17.57 -3.57
N ASP A 29 2.32 -17.78 -4.72
CA ASP A 29 1.69 -16.70 -5.50
C ASP A 29 0.55 -16.06 -4.70
N ALA A 30 -0.31 -16.84 -4.05
CA ALA A 30 -1.38 -16.33 -3.19
C ALA A 30 -0.83 -15.49 -2.02
N ALA A 31 0.29 -15.89 -1.41
CA ALA A 31 0.93 -15.13 -0.33
C ALA A 31 1.53 -13.79 -0.80
N VAL A 32 2.04 -13.73 -2.03
CA VAL A 32 2.53 -12.48 -2.65
C VAL A 32 1.35 -11.55 -2.98
N HIS A 33 0.29 -12.10 -3.56
CA HIS A 33 -0.93 -11.35 -3.91
C HIS A 33 -1.80 -10.97 -2.71
N ALA A 34 -1.64 -11.58 -1.55
CA ALA A 34 -2.35 -11.22 -0.33
C ALA A 34 -1.63 -10.14 0.50
N ARG A 35 -0.37 -9.78 0.16
CA ARG A 35 0.37 -8.80 0.95
C ARG A 35 -0.12 -7.39 0.62
N PRO A 36 -0.72 -6.68 1.59
CA PRO A 36 -1.27 -5.37 1.31
C PRO A 36 -0.10 -4.43 0.96
N THR A 37 -0.19 -3.81 -0.22
CA THR A 37 0.88 -2.96 -0.75
C THR A 37 0.68 -1.54 -0.26
N ARG A 38 1.77 -0.91 0.16
CA ARG A 38 1.75 0.46 0.66
C ARG A 38 1.04 1.41 -0.31
N ALA A 39 0.25 2.32 0.23
CA ALA A 39 -0.41 3.31 -0.59
C ALA A 39 0.62 4.11 -1.40
N LYS A 40 0.36 4.26 -2.70
CA LYS A 40 1.13 5.14 -3.57
C LYS A 40 0.60 6.57 -3.44
N LEU A 41 1.50 7.55 -3.35
CA LEU A 41 1.12 8.95 -3.53
C LEU A 41 0.82 9.20 -5.01
N THR A 42 -0.24 9.95 -5.24
CA THR A 42 -0.56 10.55 -6.54
C THR A 42 -0.70 12.05 -6.31
N TRP A 43 -0.34 12.85 -7.32
CA TRP A 43 -0.30 14.30 -7.21
C TRP A 43 -1.24 14.93 -8.22
N THR A 44 -2.01 15.89 -7.75
CA THR A 44 -2.83 16.76 -8.59
C THR A 44 -2.35 18.19 -8.42
N GLN A 45 -2.18 18.92 -9.52
CA GLN A 45 -1.91 20.34 -9.46
C GLN A 45 -3.25 21.08 -9.44
N GLU A 46 -3.59 21.72 -8.31
CA GLU A 46 -4.87 22.43 -8.15
C GLU A 46 -4.78 23.87 -8.68
N ASP A 47 -3.66 24.55 -8.43
CA ASP A 47 -3.38 25.90 -8.92
C ASP A 47 -1.91 26.05 -9.37
N GLN A 48 -1.58 27.21 -9.96
CA GLN A 48 -0.22 27.56 -10.31
C GLN A 48 0.66 27.64 -9.06
N GLY A 49 1.47 26.59 -8.86
CA GLY A 49 2.36 26.51 -7.70
C GLY A 49 1.79 25.75 -6.52
N GLU A 50 0.63 25.10 -6.64
CA GLU A 50 0.05 24.28 -5.57
C GLU A 50 -0.21 22.85 -6.07
N TRP A 51 0.30 21.87 -5.32
CA TRP A 51 0.10 20.45 -5.59
C TRP A 51 -0.47 19.74 -4.37
N VAL A 52 -1.52 18.97 -4.55
CA VAL A 52 -2.16 18.18 -3.51
C VAL A 52 -1.81 16.71 -3.68
N ALA A 53 -1.41 16.08 -2.58
CA ALA A 53 -1.15 14.65 -2.52
C ALA A 53 -2.44 13.88 -2.21
N ASN A 54 -2.72 12.84 -2.99
CA ASN A 54 -3.64 11.76 -2.60
C ASN A 54 -2.83 10.53 -2.21
N TYR A 55 -3.04 10.07 -0.97
CA TYR A 55 -2.38 8.92 -0.38
C TYR A 55 -3.41 7.84 -0.07
N GLY A 56 -3.57 6.89 -0.99
CA GLY A 56 -4.50 5.76 -0.79
C GLY A 56 -5.97 6.17 -0.68
N GLY A 57 -6.39 7.24 -1.36
CA GLY A 57 -7.75 7.78 -1.28
C GLY A 57 -7.92 8.89 -0.24
N TYR A 58 -6.94 9.10 0.63
CA TYR A 58 -6.95 10.17 1.63
C TYR A 58 -6.14 11.37 1.16
N PHE A 59 -6.44 12.54 1.73
CA PHE A 59 -5.57 13.70 1.61
C PHE A 59 -4.22 13.38 2.26
N GLY A 60 -3.13 13.52 1.50
CA GLY A 60 -1.76 13.27 1.94
C GLY A 60 -1.02 14.53 2.35
N GLY A 61 -1.59 15.72 2.16
CA GLY A 61 -0.91 16.99 2.34
C GLY A 61 -0.75 17.74 1.01
N SER A 62 0.10 18.77 1.03
CA SER A 62 0.32 19.65 -0.11
C SER A 62 1.78 20.04 -0.27
N VAL A 63 2.11 20.52 -1.47
CA VAL A 63 3.34 21.26 -1.74
C VAL A 63 2.95 22.61 -2.34
N ASP A 64 3.43 23.69 -1.74
CA ASP A 64 3.23 25.05 -2.22
C ASP A 64 4.56 25.63 -2.72
N LYS A 65 4.55 26.29 -3.88
CA LYS A 65 5.68 27.06 -4.38
C LYS A 65 5.65 28.46 -3.78
N ARG A 66 6.68 28.81 -3.00
CA ARG A 66 6.82 30.13 -2.34
C ARG A 66 8.23 30.65 -2.54
N ASP A 67 8.36 31.87 -3.05
CA ASP A 67 9.65 32.54 -3.25
C ASP A 67 10.72 31.69 -3.99
N GLY A 68 10.27 30.91 -4.98
CA GLY A 68 11.14 30.03 -5.76
C GLY A 68 11.50 28.70 -5.09
N ARG A 69 10.98 28.44 -3.89
CA ARG A 69 11.13 27.19 -3.14
C ARG A 69 9.80 26.43 -3.03
N TYR A 70 9.85 25.20 -2.52
CA TYR A 70 8.71 24.29 -2.42
C TYR A 70 8.53 23.86 -0.96
N VAL A 71 7.44 24.31 -0.34
CA VAL A 71 7.10 24.01 1.04
C VAL A 71 6.17 22.82 1.07
N ALA A 72 6.58 21.72 1.68
CA ALA A 72 5.73 20.55 1.87
C ALA A 72 5.03 20.61 3.23
N SER A 73 3.72 20.34 3.24
CA SER A 73 2.91 20.24 4.46
C SER A 73 2.20 18.89 4.51
N ASP A 74 2.09 18.29 5.68
CA ASP A 74 1.47 16.99 5.88
C ASP A 74 -0.08 17.05 5.87
N THR A 75 -0.74 15.91 6.10
CA THR A 75 -2.22 15.83 6.14
C THR A 75 -2.86 16.73 7.20
N PHE A 76 -2.10 17.19 8.21
CA PHE A 76 -2.57 18.05 9.28
C PHE A 76 -2.18 19.52 9.06
N GLY A 77 -1.54 19.82 7.92
CA GLY A 77 -1.04 21.15 7.59
C GLY A 77 0.26 21.52 8.32
N LEU A 78 0.95 20.55 8.94
CA LEU A 78 2.24 20.81 9.56
C LEU A 78 3.33 20.82 8.49
N VAL A 79 4.20 21.83 8.53
CA VAL A 79 5.31 21.97 7.59
C VAL A 79 6.31 20.83 7.83
N VAL A 80 6.51 20.00 6.80
CA VAL A 80 7.51 18.94 6.75
C VAL A 80 8.88 19.52 6.41
N GLY A 81 8.92 20.53 5.54
CA GLY A 81 10.14 21.22 5.18
C GLY A 81 9.99 22.17 4.00
N ASP A 82 11.11 22.78 3.63
CA ASP A 82 11.24 23.74 2.53
C ASP A 82 12.41 23.34 1.63
N PHE A 83 12.09 23.06 0.37
CA PHE A 83 12.97 22.39 -0.57
C PHE A 83 13.25 23.23 -1.82
N PRO A 84 14.44 23.08 -2.44
CA PRO A 84 14.79 23.78 -3.66
C PRO A 84 14.04 23.26 -4.90
N SER A 85 13.42 22.09 -4.85
CA SER A 85 12.73 21.47 -5.97
C SER A 85 11.41 20.80 -5.56
N LEU A 86 10.47 20.72 -6.51
CA LEU A 86 9.20 20.03 -6.31
C LEU A 86 9.41 18.54 -6.02
N GLU A 87 10.30 17.89 -6.77
CA GLU A 87 10.58 16.46 -6.63
C GLU A 87 11.07 16.12 -5.21
N GLU A 88 11.98 16.93 -4.65
CA GLU A 88 12.49 16.74 -3.30
C GLU A 88 11.38 16.95 -2.25
N ALA A 89 10.55 17.98 -2.42
CA ALA A 89 9.41 18.22 -1.54
C ALA A 89 8.41 17.05 -1.54
N GLN A 90 8.08 16.54 -2.73
CA GLN A 90 7.16 15.41 -2.90
C GLN A 90 7.73 14.11 -2.30
N ALA A 91 9.02 13.84 -2.53
CA ALA A 91 9.70 12.68 -1.95
C ALA A 91 9.74 12.74 -0.43
N LYS A 92 10.05 13.91 0.14
CA LYS A 92 10.08 14.10 1.61
C LYS A 92 8.70 13.99 2.24
N LEU A 93 7.66 14.50 1.56
CA LEU A 93 6.29 14.28 2.03
C LEU A 93 5.92 12.79 1.99
N ALA A 94 6.30 12.06 0.94
CA ALA A 94 6.08 10.63 0.85
C ALA A 94 6.70 9.90 2.06
N ASP A 95 7.99 10.12 2.32
CA ASP A 95 8.70 9.55 3.47
C ASP A 95 8.03 9.89 4.81
N GLN A 96 7.54 11.12 4.98
CA GLN A 96 6.85 11.55 6.20
C GLN A 96 5.52 10.82 6.39
N LEU A 97 4.68 10.76 5.35
CA LEU A 97 3.40 10.04 5.40
C LEU A 97 3.57 8.56 5.69
N HIS A 98 4.70 8.01 5.25
CA HIS A 98 5.07 6.64 5.49
C HIS A 98 5.26 6.36 6.99
N VAL A 99 5.87 7.29 7.73
CA VAL A 99 6.06 7.16 9.18
C VAL A 99 4.76 7.48 9.93
N MET A 100 4.05 8.52 9.49
CA MET A 100 2.89 9.07 10.20
C MET A 100 1.62 8.22 10.05
N LEU A 101 1.42 7.61 8.88
CA LEU A 101 0.22 6.84 8.54
C LEU A 101 0.58 5.39 8.14
N PRO A 102 1.14 4.58 9.05
CA PRO A 102 1.63 3.24 8.74
C PRO A 102 0.50 2.26 8.38
N THR A 103 -0.74 2.56 8.81
CA THR A 103 -1.93 1.73 8.54
C THR A 103 -2.61 2.04 7.22
N VAL A 104 -2.21 3.10 6.51
CA VAL A 104 -2.76 3.43 5.20
C VAL A 104 -2.08 2.54 4.16
N ILE A 105 -2.70 1.39 3.92
CA ILE A 105 -2.28 0.37 2.97
C ILE A 105 -3.43 0.18 2.00
N ARG A 106 -3.16 0.10 0.68
CA ARG A 106 -4.21 -0.30 -0.26
C ARG A 106 -4.34 -1.83 -0.20
N PRO A 107 -5.57 -2.38 -0.21
CA PRO A 107 -5.77 -3.73 -0.71
C PRO A 107 -5.17 -3.80 -2.12
N VAL A 108 -4.43 -4.86 -2.39
CA VAL A 108 -4.03 -5.22 -3.75
C VAL A 108 -5.30 -5.66 -4.46
N ASP A 109 -5.70 -4.93 -5.51
CA ASP A 109 -6.76 -5.35 -6.44
C ASP A 109 -6.32 -6.57 -7.25
#